data_AF-A0AAV8U8U8-F1
#
_entry.id   AF-A0AAV8U8U8-F1
#
_cell.length_a   1.000
_cell.length_b   1.000
_cell.length_c   1.000
_cell.angle_alpha   90.00
_cell.angle_beta   90.00
_cell.angle_gamma   90.00
#
_symmetry.space_group_name_H-M   'P 1'
#
loop_
_entity.id
_entity.type
_entity.pdbx_description
1 polymer ?
#
loop_
_entity_poly.entity_id
_entity_poly.type
_entity_poly.pdbx_seq_one_letter_code
_entity_poly.pdbx_strand_id
1 'polypeptide(L)'
;MNPDEQGRERKQEEEKDLDFEIESGKQDHDQQQQRQHVGDETVLQFLDSVDSYLTLLDSLSSTLRQGWLDLASARHSMGTSRVNSVLLDLTSHSASTSFCVSQDQGSAEKQPHFELRKWSSSRSPEDGNLREESDNLRLRRQGSSPSEEKATRDGSPLKADDQVQKERSKSLSVFGTLVSPKLRSAQLSFETALEMLVEIANKRSTMICTFDQLCN
;
A
#
# COMPACT_ATOMS: atom_id res chain seq x y z
N MET A 1 9.07 -84.32 0.83
CA MET A 1 9.82 -83.06 0.67
C MET A 1 9.78 -82.72 -0.81
N ASN A 2 8.87 -81.84 -1.23
CA ASN A 2 8.67 -81.50 -2.64
C ASN A 2 9.59 -80.30 -3.00
N PRO A 3 10.42 -80.38 -4.05
CA PRO A 3 11.31 -79.29 -4.43
C PRO A 3 10.59 -78.06 -5.03
N ASP A 4 9.29 -78.15 -5.34
CA ASP A 4 8.52 -77.10 -6.03
C ASP A 4 7.92 -76.01 -5.14
N GLU A 5 7.87 -76.18 -3.81
CA GLU A 5 7.35 -75.13 -2.90
C GLU A 5 8.44 -74.09 -2.55
N GLN A 6 9.70 -74.49 -2.50
CA GLN A 6 10.83 -73.61 -2.16
C GLN A 6 11.25 -72.66 -3.29
N GLY A 7 10.73 -72.87 -4.51
CA GLY A 7 10.90 -71.98 -5.65
C GLY A 7 9.78 -70.94 -5.80
N ARG A 8 8.61 -71.16 -5.17
CA ARG A 8 7.50 -70.18 -5.20
C ARG A 8 7.64 -69.11 -4.12
N GLU A 9 8.14 -69.46 -2.94
CA GLU A 9 8.35 -68.50 -1.85
C GLU A 9 9.47 -67.49 -2.18
N ARG A 10 10.59 -67.97 -2.76
CA ARG A 10 11.69 -67.08 -3.21
C ARG A 10 11.30 -66.11 -4.32
N LYS A 11 10.38 -66.50 -5.22
CA LYS A 11 9.86 -65.60 -6.26
C LYS A 11 8.92 -64.53 -5.70
N GLN A 12 8.14 -64.84 -4.67
CA GLN A 12 7.27 -63.84 -4.02
C GLN A 12 8.04 -62.86 -3.12
N GLU A 13 9.20 -63.26 -2.60
CA GLU A 13 10.08 -62.38 -1.83
C GLU A 13 10.83 -61.40 -2.75
N GLU A 14 11.41 -61.88 -3.87
CA GLU A 14 12.04 -61.01 -4.89
C GLU A 14 11.05 -60.04 -5.55
N GLU A 15 9.81 -60.47 -5.82
CA GLU A 15 8.78 -59.61 -6.44
C GLU A 15 8.31 -58.51 -5.47
N LYS A 16 8.27 -58.79 -4.16
CA LYS A 16 7.95 -57.78 -3.14
C LYS A 16 9.09 -56.79 -2.89
N ASP A 17 10.34 -57.24 -2.94
CA ASP A 17 11.51 -56.36 -2.80
C ASP A 17 11.65 -55.43 -4.02
N LEU A 18 11.34 -55.93 -5.23
CA LEU A 18 11.30 -55.12 -6.45
C LEU A 18 10.19 -54.06 -6.42
N ASP A 19 8.98 -54.41 -5.96
CA ASP A 19 7.89 -53.44 -5.84
C ASP A 19 8.21 -52.37 -4.78
N PHE A 20 8.88 -52.72 -3.67
CA PHE A 20 9.31 -51.78 -2.64
C PHE A 20 10.42 -50.82 -3.11
N GLU A 21 11.41 -51.29 -3.89
CA GLU A 21 12.42 -50.42 -4.51
C GLU A 21 11.83 -49.47 -5.56
N ILE A 22 10.82 -49.92 -6.33
CA ILE A 22 10.14 -49.09 -7.33
C ILE A 22 9.24 -48.03 -6.66
N GLU A 23 8.57 -48.35 -5.55
CA GLU A 23 7.80 -47.37 -4.77
C GLU A 23 8.71 -46.34 -4.08
N SER A 24 9.83 -46.78 -3.51
CA SER A 24 10.83 -45.89 -2.90
C SER A 24 11.47 -44.95 -3.93
N GLY A 25 11.84 -45.46 -5.11
CA GLY A 25 12.42 -44.65 -6.19
C GLY A 25 11.43 -43.65 -6.82
N LYS A 26 10.13 -43.97 -6.83
CA LYS A 26 9.06 -43.03 -7.26
C LYS A 26 8.82 -41.93 -6.22
N GLN A 27 8.78 -42.29 -4.93
CA GLN A 27 8.63 -41.29 -3.85
C GLN A 27 9.81 -40.31 -3.78
N ASP A 28 11.02 -40.78 -4.07
CA ASP A 28 12.20 -39.91 -4.13
C ASP A 28 12.18 -39.00 -5.39
N HIS A 29 11.78 -39.54 -6.55
CA HIS A 29 11.65 -38.73 -7.76
C HIS A 29 10.55 -37.67 -7.68
N ASP A 30 9.43 -37.96 -7.01
CA ASP A 30 8.35 -37.01 -6.79
C ASP A 30 8.73 -35.94 -5.75
N GLN A 31 9.43 -36.31 -4.68
CA GLN A 31 9.99 -35.34 -3.71
C GLN A 31 11.06 -34.44 -4.33
N GLN A 32 11.89 -34.97 -5.22
CA GLN A 32 12.94 -34.21 -5.88
C GLN A 32 12.36 -33.25 -6.94
N GLN A 33 11.32 -33.66 -7.67
CA GLN A 33 10.56 -32.78 -8.57
C GLN A 33 9.80 -31.70 -7.79
N GLN A 34 9.18 -32.01 -6.65
CA GLN A 34 8.52 -31.00 -5.82
C GLN A 34 9.51 -29.97 -5.25
N ARG A 35 10.71 -30.39 -4.83
CA ARG A 35 11.76 -29.45 -4.38
C ARG A 35 12.24 -28.52 -5.51
N GLN A 36 12.39 -29.04 -6.72
CA GLN A 36 12.75 -28.22 -7.89
C GLN A 36 11.63 -27.23 -8.24
N HIS A 37 10.37 -27.68 -8.25
CA HIS A 37 9.22 -26.83 -8.55
C HIS A 37 9.03 -25.70 -7.52
N VAL A 38 9.32 -25.95 -6.24
CA VAL A 38 9.26 -24.91 -5.19
C VAL A 38 10.38 -23.87 -5.38
N GLY A 39 11.58 -24.32 -5.78
CA GLY A 39 12.68 -23.41 -6.11
C GLY A 39 12.35 -22.51 -7.30
N ASP A 40 11.87 -23.11 -8.39
CA ASP A 40 11.50 -22.38 -9.61
C ASP A 40 10.37 -21.38 -9.35
N GLU A 41 9.35 -21.76 -8.58
CA GLU A 41 8.26 -20.84 -8.20
C GLU A 41 8.78 -19.65 -7.37
N THR A 42 9.72 -19.88 -6.47
CA THR A 42 10.32 -18.80 -5.66
C THR A 42 11.15 -17.86 -6.54
N VAL A 43 11.85 -18.39 -7.56
CA VAL A 43 12.57 -17.57 -8.54
C VAL A 43 11.60 -16.72 -9.36
N LEU A 44 10.49 -17.31 -9.82
CA LEU A 44 9.45 -16.57 -10.56
C LEU A 44 8.87 -15.45 -9.69
N GLN A 45 8.52 -15.75 -8.44
CA GLN A 45 8.00 -14.76 -7.50
C GLN A 45 9.01 -13.63 -7.23
N PHE A 46 10.30 -13.95 -7.13
CA PHE A 46 11.36 -12.94 -7.03
C PHE A 46 11.40 -12.05 -8.29
N LEU A 47 11.45 -12.64 -9.49
CA LEU A 47 11.48 -11.88 -10.75
C LEU A 47 10.24 -10.99 -10.92
N ASP A 48 9.06 -11.49 -10.61
CA ASP A 48 7.81 -10.72 -10.64
C ASP A 48 7.81 -9.58 -9.62
N SER A 49 8.42 -9.78 -8.44
CA SER A 49 8.57 -8.73 -7.43
C SER A 49 9.52 -7.62 -7.89
N VAL A 50 10.60 -7.97 -8.59
CA VAL A 50 11.56 -7.03 -9.19
C VAL A 50 10.89 -6.23 -10.31
N ASP A 51 10.20 -6.91 -11.22
CA ASP A 51 9.49 -6.25 -12.33
C ASP A 51 8.43 -5.27 -11.81
N SER A 52 7.62 -5.71 -10.85
CA SER A 52 6.65 -4.85 -10.17
C SER A 52 7.30 -3.63 -9.52
N TYR A 53 8.44 -3.82 -8.85
CA TYR A 53 9.20 -2.74 -8.20
C TYR A 53 9.73 -1.73 -9.22
N LEU A 54 10.30 -2.19 -10.33
CA LEU A 54 10.82 -1.33 -11.39
C LEU A 54 9.71 -0.56 -12.11
N THR A 55 8.59 -1.22 -12.41
CA THR A 55 7.41 -0.59 -13.02
C THR A 55 6.82 0.50 -12.12
N LEU A 56 6.74 0.24 -10.81
CA LEU A 56 6.32 1.24 -9.83
C LEU A 56 7.30 2.42 -9.74
N LEU A 57 8.61 2.17 -9.79
CA LEU A 57 9.62 3.24 -9.80
C LEU A 57 9.51 4.14 -11.03
N ASP A 58 9.30 3.57 -12.22
CA ASP A 58 9.13 4.37 -13.44
C ASP A 58 7.85 5.20 -13.37
N SER A 59 6.76 4.57 -12.94
CA SER A 59 5.48 5.24 -12.73
C SER A 59 5.59 6.37 -11.68
N LEU A 60 6.32 6.15 -10.58
CA LEU A 60 6.60 7.17 -9.56
C LEU A 60 7.38 8.34 -10.17
N SER A 61 8.38 8.03 -10.99
CA SER A 61 9.20 9.03 -11.68
C SER A 61 8.35 9.90 -12.61
N SER A 62 7.43 9.30 -13.37
CA SER A 62 6.47 10.00 -14.21
C SER A 62 5.55 10.91 -13.39
N THR A 63 4.96 10.38 -12.31
CA THR A 63 4.07 11.12 -11.40
C THR A 63 4.78 12.31 -10.74
N LEU A 64 6.02 12.13 -10.30
CA LEU A 64 6.83 13.21 -9.72
C LEU A 64 7.14 14.29 -10.76
N ARG A 65 7.56 13.93 -11.98
CA ARG A 65 7.82 14.90 -13.05
C ARG A 65 6.56 15.72 -13.37
N GLN A 66 5.40 15.06 -13.44
CA GLN A 66 4.11 15.73 -13.63
C GLN A 66 3.81 16.70 -12.49
N GLY A 67 3.98 16.27 -11.23
CA GLY A 67 3.77 17.11 -10.05
C GLY A 67 4.68 18.34 -10.02
N TRP A 68 5.97 18.18 -10.33
CA TRP A 68 6.92 19.28 -10.42
C TRP A 68 6.61 20.25 -11.56
N LEU A 69 6.18 19.74 -12.73
CA LEU A 69 5.78 20.56 -13.87
C LEU A 69 4.53 21.39 -13.56
N ASP A 70 3.53 20.78 -12.94
CA ASP A 70 2.32 21.47 -12.53
C ASP A 70 2.60 22.49 -11.41
N LEU A 71 3.52 22.19 -10.49
CA LEU A 71 3.98 23.14 -9.48
C LEU A 71 4.70 24.33 -10.12
N ALA A 72 5.58 24.09 -11.10
CA ALA A 72 6.24 25.17 -11.84
C ALA A 72 5.21 26.03 -12.62
N SER A 73 4.21 25.41 -13.23
CA SER A 73 3.11 26.09 -13.91
C SER A 73 2.26 26.93 -12.93
N ALA A 74 2.03 26.43 -11.73
CA ALA A 74 1.38 27.16 -10.65
C ALA A 74 2.21 28.38 -10.22
N ARG A 75 3.52 28.21 -10.04
CA ARG A 75 4.44 29.32 -9.71
C ARG A 75 4.42 30.41 -10.76
N HIS A 76 4.42 30.03 -12.05
CA HIS A 76 4.37 30.97 -13.15
C HIS A 76 3.07 31.77 -13.18
N SER A 77 1.92 31.11 -12.98
CA SER A 77 0.61 31.76 -13.03
C SER A 77 0.24 32.55 -11.76
N MET A 78 0.65 32.08 -10.57
CA MET A 78 0.34 32.73 -9.29
C MET A 78 1.39 33.77 -8.86
N GLY A 79 2.57 33.75 -9.49
CA GLY A 79 3.71 34.58 -9.12
C GLY A 79 4.61 33.91 -8.07
N THR A 80 5.91 34.19 -8.19
CA THR A 80 6.98 33.59 -7.35
C THR A 80 6.89 33.96 -5.88
N SER A 81 6.22 35.07 -5.54
CA SER A 81 5.98 35.48 -4.15
C SER A 81 4.96 34.61 -3.43
N ARG A 82 3.99 34.03 -4.17
CA ARG A 82 2.90 33.24 -3.58
C ARG A 82 3.25 31.79 -3.41
N VAL A 83 4.04 31.22 -4.31
CA VAL A 83 4.50 29.83 -4.24
C VAL A 83 6.03 29.87 -4.12
N ASN A 84 6.48 30.10 -2.89
CA ASN A 84 7.89 30.26 -2.53
C ASN A 84 8.33 29.12 -1.60
N SER A 85 9.59 28.69 -1.70
CA SER A 85 10.19 27.74 -0.77
C SER A 85 10.22 28.25 0.67
N VAL A 86 10.21 29.56 0.89
CA VAL A 86 10.10 30.16 2.24
C VAL A 86 8.72 29.96 2.85
N LEU A 87 7.65 29.83 2.05
CA LEU A 87 6.31 29.48 2.54
C LEU A 87 6.16 27.99 2.86
N LEU A 88 7.07 27.16 2.34
CA LEU A 88 7.26 25.78 2.82
C LEU A 88 8.06 25.78 4.13
N ASP A 89 7.87 26.82 4.95
CA ASP A 89 8.67 27.13 6.13
C ASP A 89 8.89 25.87 6.98
N LEU A 90 10.11 25.72 7.48
CA LEU A 90 10.58 24.59 8.29
C LEU A 90 10.01 24.63 9.72
N THR A 91 8.99 25.46 9.95
CA THR A 91 8.26 25.51 11.21
C THR A 91 7.65 24.16 11.49
N SER A 92 7.89 23.65 12.70
CA SER A 92 7.42 22.34 13.10
C SER A 92 5.89 22.31 13.07
N HIS A 93 5.33 21.55 12.14
CA HIS A 93 3.89 21.31 12.02
C HIS A 93 3.64 19.81 12.01
N SER A 94 2.53 19.39 12.62
CA SER A 94 2.09 18.01 12.54
C SER A 94 1.90 17.60 11.08
N ALA A 95 2.50 16.49 10.68
CA ALA A 95 2.41 16.01 9.31
C ALA A 95 0.95 15.64 8.98
N SER A 96 0.41 16.20 7.90
CA SER A 96 -0.93 15.87 7.40
C SER A 96 -1.07 14.40 7.00
N THR A 97 0.03 13.79 6.54
CA THR A 97 0.09 12.38 6.17
C THR A 97 1.21 11.72 6.97
N SER A 98 0.88 10.62 7.62
CA SER A 98 1.83 9.77 8.35
C SER A 98 1.82 8.37 7.74
N PHE A 99 2.80 7.55 8.06
CA PHE A 99 2.76 6.13 7.74
C PHE A 99 3.06 5.32 9.00
N CYS A 100 2.62 4.07 9.01
CA CYS A 100 2.90 3.14 10.08
C CYS A 100 3.58 1.89 9.54
N VAL A 101 4.46 1.33 10.36
CA VAL A 101 5.17 0.10 10.06
C VAL A 101 4.59 -0.97 10.96
N SER A 102 3.89 -1.92 10.36
CA SER A 102 3.41 -3.12 11.03
C SER A 102 4.51 -4.17 10.93
N GLN A 103 5.08 -4.54 12.07
CA GLN A 103 5.99 -5.68 12.18
C GLN A 103 5.19 -6.80 12.85
N ASP A 104 4.77 -7.80 12.07
CA ASP A 104 4.04 -8.93 12.62
C ASP A 104 4.99 -9.77 13.50
N GLN A 105 4.67 -9.88 14.79
CA GLN A 105 5.50 -10.59 15.77
C GLN A 105 5.17 -12.09 15.86
N GLY A 106 4.21 -12.59 15.06
CA GLY A 106 3.69 -13.97 15.16
C GLY A 106 4.04 -14.93 14.02
N SER A 107 4.48 -14.44 12.85
CA SER A 107 4.79 -15.27 11.69
C SER A 107 6.30 -15.44 11.49
N ALA A 108 6.73 -16.63 11.09
CA ALA A 108 8.15 -16.98 10.85
C ALA A 108 8.80 -16.14 9.72
N GLU A 109 7.99 -15.45 8.91
CA GLU A 109 8.46 -14.52 7.88
C GLU A 109 8.30 -13.08 8.35
N LYS A 110 9.41 -12.53 8.85
CA LYS A 110 9.49 -11.22 9.50
C LYS A 110 9.47 -10.07 8.49
N GLN A 111 8.43 -9.96 7.67
CA GLN A 111 8.34 -8.93 6.63
C GLN A 111 7.71 -7.64 7.18
N PRO A 112 8.41 -6.48 7.13
CA PRO A 112 7.80 -5.20 7.51
C PRO A 112 6.78 -4.76 6.45
N HIS A 113 5.57 -4.42 6.91
CA HIS A 113 4.51 -3.87 6.07
C HIS A 113 4.27 -2.39 6.39
N PHE A 114 4.25 -1.57 5.34
CA PHE A 114 4.07 -0.13 5.40
C PHE A 114 2.63 0.23 5.01
N GLU A 115 1.97 1.02 5.84
CA GLU A 115 0.62 1.52 5.60
C GLU A 115 0.59 3.05 5.65
N LEU A 116 0.01 3.69 4.63
CA LEU A 116 -0.14 5.14 4.58
C LEU A 116 -1.39 5.58 5.34
N ARG A 117 -1.22 6.44 6.35
CA ARG A 117 -2.31 7.09 7.09
C ARG A 117 -2.45 8.52 6.63
N LYS A 118 -3.35 8.72 5.66
CA LYS A 118 -3.70 10.04 5.13
C LYS A 118 -4.57 10.80 6.14
N TRP A 119 -4.29 12.10 6.29
CA TRP A 119 -5.14 13.10 6.95
C TRP A 119 -5.77 12.56 8.23
N SER A 120 -4.91 12.34 9.24
CA SER A 120 -5.23 11.71 10.53
C SER A 120 -6.73 11.74 10.82
N SER A 121 -7.43 10.63 10.56
CA SER A 121 -8.69 10.34 11.22
C SER A 121 -8.37 10.08 12.69
N SER A 122 -7.95 11.14 13.38
CA SER A 122 -7.72 11.16 14.80
C SER A 122 -9.10 11.23 15.45
N ARG A 123 -9.82 10.11 15.47
CA ARG A 123 -10.69 9.86 16.61
C ARG A 123 -9.80 9.32 17.72
N SER A 124 -9.11 10.23 18.40
CA SER A 124 -8.63 9.94 19.75
C SER A 124 -9.87 9.72 20.61
N PRO A 125 -10.01 8.60 21.35
CA PRO A 125 -10.91 8.58 22.48
C PRO A 125 -10.26 9.45 23.57
N GLU A 126 -11.04 10.38 24.11
CA GLU A 126 -10.70 11.22 25.26
C GLU A 126 -9.67 12.34 24.97
N ASP A 127 -10.14 13.55 24.68
CA ASP A 127 -9.74 14.72 25.49
C ASP A 127 -10.72 15.89 25.33
N GLY A 128 -10.81 16.69 26.39
CA GLY A 128 -11.90 17.59 26.72
C GLY A 128 -12.03 18.85 25.86
N ASN A 129 -13.29 19.16 25.55
CA ASN A 129 -13.92 20.48 25.67
C ASN A 129 -13.00 21.72 25.59
N LEU A 130 -12.79 22.25 24.39
CA LEU A 130 -12.54 23.68 24.19
C LEU A 130 -13.46 24.20 23.08
N ARG A 131 -14.60 24.70 23.57
CA ARG A 131 -15.53 25.59 22.89
C ARG A 131 -14.78 26.82 22.40
N GLU A 132 -14.47 26.87 21.10
CA GLU A 132 -14.16 28.13 20.42
C GLU A 132 -15.37 28.60 19.63
N GLU A 133 -15.70 29.84 19.93
CA GLU A 133 -16.90 30.59 19.60
C GLU A 133 -16.91 30.95 18.11
N SER A 134 -17.83 30.31 17.37
CA SER A 134 -18.14 30.66 15.99
C SER A 134 -18.74 32.06 15.93
N ASP A 135 -17.93 33.07 15.63
CA ASP A 135 -18.43 34.41 15.33
C ASP A 135 -18.86 34.51 13.86
N ASN A 136 -20.07 34.02 13.63
CA ASN A 136 -20.78 34.06 12.36
C ASN A 136 -21.29 35.49 12.06
N LEU A 137 -20.56 36.21 11.20
CA LEU A 137 -21.02 37.44 10.54
C LEU A 137 -22.10 37.09 9.49
N ARG A 138 -23.34 37.25 9.92
CA ARG A 138 -24.58 37.08 9.15
C ARG A 138 -24.71 38.13 8.04
N LEU A 139 -24.55 37.72 6.77
CA LEU A 139 -25.13 38.48 5.65
C LEU A 139 -26.55 37.98 5.37
N ARG A 140 -27.49 38.84 5.78
CA ARG A 140 -28.93 38.83 5.53
C ARG A 140 -29.27 38.63 4.04
N ARG A 141 -29.91 37.52 3.69
CA ARG A 141 -30.89 37.48 2.60
C ARG A 141 -32.13 36.71 3.04
N GLN A 142 -33.21 37.47 3.11
CA GLN A 142 -34.56 37.09 3.52
C GLN A 142 -35.36 36.69 2.27
N GLY A 143 -36.03 35.53 2.29
CA GLY A 143 -36.94 35.11 1.23
C GLY A 143 -37.44 33.67 1.34
N SER A 144 -38.51 33.48 2.13
CA SER A 144 -39.55 32.42 2.13
C SER A 144 -39.23 30.91 2.21
N SER A 145 -39.93 30.29 3.17
CA SER A 145 -40.04 28.88 3.64
C SER A 145 -41.09 28.07 2.85
N PRO A 146 -41.56 26.86 3.28
CA PRO A 146 -40.92 25.63 3.80
C PRO A 146 -41.37 24.35 3.01
N SER A 147 -40.71 23.20 3.19
CA SER A 147 -41.39 21.94 3.61
C SER A 147 -40.38 20.79 3.76
N GLU A 148 -40.66 19.98 4.78
CA GLU A 148 -39.89 18.90 5.37
C GLU A 148 -39.82 17.65 4.48
N GLU A 149 -38.72 16.88 4.55
CA GLU A 149 -38.82 15.48 4.96
C GLU A 149 -37.47 14.88 5.39
N LYS A 150 -37.55 14.18 6.53
CA LYS A 150 -36.52 13.37 7.17
C LYS A 150 -36.05 12.22 6.26
N ALA A 151 -34.75 11.98 6.23
CA ALA A 151 -34.22 10.62 6.09
C ALA A 151 -32.89 10.48 6.85
N THR A 152 -33.00 10.05 8.10
CA THR A 152 -31.91 9.41 8.84
C THR A 152 -31.72 8.00 8.28
N ARG A 153 -30.55 7.74 7.68
CA ARG A 153 -29.82 6.45 7.59
C ARG A 153 -28.98 6.49 6.31
N ASP A 154 -27.66 6.60 6.43
CA ASP A 154 -26.78 5.45 6.26
C ASP A 154 -25.32 5.89 6.46
N GLY A 155 -24.53 5.06 7.13
CA GLY A 155 -23.10 5.30 7.30
C GLY A 155 -22.40 5.13 5.95
N SER A 156 -22.14 6.23 5.25
CA SER A 156 -21.64 6.24 3.88
C SER A 156 -20.20 6.80 3.78
N PRO A 157 -19.36 6.25 2.88
CA PRO A 157 -17.99 6.72 2.59
C PRO A 157 -17.89 8.19 2.14
N LEU A 158 -19.02 8.86 1.88
CA LEU A 158 -19.09 10.29 1.53
C LEU A 158 -18.43 11.20 2.58
N LYS A 159 -18.54 10.86 3.88
CA LYS A 159 -17.93 11.69 4.93
C LYS A 159 -16.40 11.64 4.96
N ALA A 160 -15.81 10.54 4.49
CA ALA A 160 -14.36 10.39 4.45
C ALA A 160 -13.76 11.23 3.30
N ASP A 161 -14.40 11.20 2.12
CA ASP A 161 -13.96 12.02 0.99
C ASP A 161 -14.13 13.53 1.27
N ASP A 162 -15.26 13.92 1.88
CA ASP A 162 -15.49 15.32 2.31
C ASP A 162 -14.38 15.83 3.25
N GLN A 163 -13.95 14.99 4.21
CA GLN A 163 -12.89 15.34 5.14
C GLN A 163 -11.52 15.45 4.45
N VAL A 164 -11.22 14.56 3.51
CA VAL A 164 -9.98 14.62 2.71
C VAL A 164 -9.94 15.89 1.86
N GLN A 165 -11.04 16.25 1.17
CA GLN A 165 -11.11 17.47 0.37
C GLN A 165 -10.99 18.74 1.23
N LYS A 166 -11.56 18.73 2.43
CA LYS A 166 -11.44 19.83 3.39
C LYS A 166 -9.99 20.05 3.82
N GLU A 167 -9.29 18.98 4.19
CA GLU A 167 -7.91 19.10 4.63
C GLU A 167 -6.95 19.42 3.48
N ARG A 168 -7.22 18.93 2.26
CA ARG A 168 -6.53 19.35 1.03
C ARG A 168 -6.64 20.87 0.84
N SER A 169 -7.87 21.38 0.94
CA SER A 169 -8.15 22.82 0.81
C SER A 169 -7.47 23.64 1.91
N LYS A 170 -7.44 23.13 3.15
CA LYS A 170 -6.74 23.75 4.27
C LYS A 170 -5.22 23.84 4.02
N SER A 171 -4.60 22.77 3.53
CA SER A 171 -3.16 22.77 3.23
C SER A 171 -2.81 23.71 2.08
N LEU A 172 -3.71 23.90 1.12
CA LEU A 172 -3.52 24.85 0.03
C LEU A 172 -3.79 26.32 0.42
N SER A 173 -4.55 26.55 1.50
CA SER A 173 -4.94 27.91 1.92
C SER A 173 -3.74 28.80 2.25
N VAL A 174 -2.59 28.22 2.60
CA VAL A 174 -1.31 28.93 2.82
C VAL A 174 -0.83 29.68 1.59
N PHE A 175 -1.28 29.30 0.39
CA PHE A 175 -0.94 29.95 -0.87
C PHE A 175 -1.96 31.03 -1.29
N GLY A 176 -2.95 31.30 -0.44
CA GLY A 176 -3.99 32.32 -0.60
C GLY A 176 -5.39 31.75 -0.88
N THR A 177 -6.38 32.65 -0.98
CA THR A 177 -7.80 32.29 -1.14
C THR A 177 -8.14 31.68 -2.50
N LEU A 178 -7.39 32.03 -3.55
CA LEU A 178 -7.56 31.55 -4.92
C LEU A 178 -6.32 30.77 -5.34
N VAL A 179 -6.42 29.45 -5.22
CA VAL A 179 -5.36 28.51 -5.59
C VAL A 179 -5.52 28.13 -7.06
N SER A 180 -4.43 28.11 -7.83
CA SER A 180 -4.49 27.73 -9.24
C SER A 180 -4.89 26.25 -9.40
N PRO A 181 -5.59 25.87 -10.49
CA PRO A 181 -5.85 24.47 -10.81
C PRO A 181 -4.56 23.64 -10.88
N LYS A 182 -3.48 24.24 -11.40
CA LYS A 182 -2.16 23.61 -11.50
C LYS A 182 -1.55 23.28 -10.13
N LEU A 183 -1.75 24.14 -9.13
CA LEU A 183 -1.27 23.84 -7.78
C LEU A 183 -2.06 22.70 -7.14
N ARG A 184 -3.37 22.61 -7.40
CA ARG A 184 -4.19 21.46 -6.98
C ARG A 184 -3.75 20.17 -7.66
N SER A 185 -3.49 20.21 -8.98
CA SER A 185 -2.96 19.06 -9.71
C SER A 185 -1.61 18.61 -9.15
N ALA A 186 -0.72 19.55 -8.87
CA ALA A 186 0.58 19.25 -8.25
C ALA A 186 0.43 18.58 -6.88
N GLN A 187 -0.45 19.09 -6.02
CA GLN A 187 -0.75 18.45 -4.72
C GLN A 187 -1.21 17.00 -4.92
N LEU A 188 -2.15 16.76 -5.84
CA LEU A 188 -2.66 15.41 -6.11
C LEU A 188 -1.54 14.49 -6.60
N SER A 189 -0.68 14.95 -7.52
CA SER A 189 0.48 14.18 -7.98
C SER A 189 1.42 13.80 -6.84
N PHE A 190 1.72 14.72 -5.92
CA PHE A 190 2.57 14.41 -4.77
C PHE A 190 1.88 13.47 -3.77
N GLU A 191 0.57 13.58 -3.56
CA GLU A 191 -0.20 12.63 -2.75
C GLU A 191 -0.16 11.22 -3.35
N THR A 192 -0.40 11.08 -4.66
CA THR A 192 -0.28 9.80 -5.36
C THR A 192 1.15 9.26 -5.29
N ALA A 193 2.16 10.12 -5.41
CA ALA A 193 3.56 9.71 -5.26
C ALA A 193 3.85 9.11 -3.87
N LEU A 194 3.22 9.61 -2.80
CA LEU A 194 3.35 9.03 -1.46
C LEU A 194 2.73 7.63 -1.36
N GLU A 195 1.58 7.40 -2.02
CA GLU A 195 0.95 6.08 -2.09
C GLU A 195 1.88 5.08 -2.79
N MET A 196 2.41 5.49 -3.95
CA MET A 196 3.35 4.68 -4.72
C MET A 196 4.64 4.39 -3.95
N LEU A 197 5.16 5.35 -3.18
CA LEU A 197 6.35 5.14 -2.33
C LEU A 197 6.12 4.05 -1.27
N VAL A 198 4.91 4.01 -0.68
CA VAL A 198 4.54 2.96 0.28
C VAL A 198 4.45 1.60 -0.43
N GLU A 199 3.85 1.54 -1.61
CA GLU A 199 3.83 0.31 -2.41
C GLU A 199 5.24 -0.15 -2.80
N ILE A 200 6.10 0.76 -3.23
CA ILE A 200 7.52 0.49 -3.55
C ILE A 200 8.24 -0.06 -2.33
N ALA A 201 8.02 0.51 -1.14
CA ALA A 201 8.62 0.02 0.10
C ALA A 201 8.15 -1.41 0.42
N ASN A 202 6.85 -1.68 0.28
CA ASN A 202 6.28 -3.02 0.47
C ASN A 202 6.82 -4.04 -0.54
N LYS A 203 6.88 -3.68 -1.83
CA LYS A 203 7.44 -4.55 -2.88
C LYS A 203 8.92 -4.81 -2.66
N ARG A 204 9.67 -3.79 -2.24
CA ARG A 204 11.08 -3.95 -1.87
C ARG A 204 11.25 -4.89 -0.69
N SER A 205 10.40 -4.82 0.33
CA SER A 205 10.41 -5.78 1.43
C SER A 205 10.19 -7.21 0.93
N THR A 206 9.19 -7.43 0.05
CA THR A 206 8.93 -8.78 -0.51
C THR A 206 10.12 -9.27 -1.32
N MET A 207 10.68 -8.42 -2.18
CA MET A 207 11.83 -8.74 -3.02
C MET A 207 13.05 -9.15 -2.19
N ILE A 208 13.31 -8.47 -1.07
CA ILE A 208 14.41 -8.83 -0.15
C ILE A 208 14.10 -10.17 0.54
N CYS A 209 12.87 -10.38 1.00
CA CYS A 209 12.48 -11.65 1.63
C CYS A 209 12.61 -12.84 0.67
N THR A 210 12.09 -12.74 -0.56
CA THR A 210 12.19 -13.83 -1.55
C THR A 210 13.64 -14.06 -1.99
N PHE A 211 14.45 -13.00 -2.08
CA PHE A 211 15.89 -13.14 -2.32
C PHE A 211 16.60 -13.89 -1.19
N ASP A 212 16.29 -13.58 0.07
CA ASP A 212 16.85 -14.27 1.23
C ASP A 212 16.42 -15.75 1.28
N GLN A 213 15.21 -16.08 0.81
CA GLN A 213 14.73 -17.46 0.68
C GLN A 213 15.44 -18.23 -0.44
N LEU A 214 15.84 -17.56 -1.52
CA LEU A 214 16.61 -18.17 -2.61
C LEU A 214 18.08 -18.42 -2.24
N CYS A 215 18.63 -17.62 -1.32
CA CYS A 215 20.04 -17.70 -0.91
C CYS A 215 20.30 -18.65 0.27
N ASN A 216 19.27 -19.02 1.05
CA ASN A 216 19.35 -19.97 2.16
C ASN A 216 19.00 -21.39 1.73
#